data_AF-A0A3M2AWG9-F1
#
_entry.id   AF-A0A3M2AWG9-F1
#
_cell.length_a   1.000
_cell.length_b   1.000
_cell.length_c   1.000
_cell.angle_alpha   90.00
_cell.angle_beta   90.00
_cell.angle_gamma   90.00
#
_symmetry.space_group_name_H-M   'P 1'
#
loop_
_entity.id
_entity.type
_entity.pdbx_description
1 polymer ?
#
loop_
_entity_poly.entity_id
_entity_poly.type
_entity_poly.pdbx_seq_one_letter_code
_entity_poly.pdbx_strand_id
1 'polypeptide(L)'
;LWEGGQGGAGSSPSPTLWEGGQGGAGSSPSPTLWERGQGGEGKPSVIFFTTAHPIVLLKDGILDLAEVPMPALQGKHNLENALAAAYVAAILGGAVQQLRDAFATFKGVPHRMEFVGEWAGVRYINNSMCTNADALESSLQATPKPCLVIAGGVDKNDSTHQIAESLARHARFVLLIGRDGQAIGSALNRLGYTSWEYTETLENAVRRARAHAKAGETVILAPGCASFDQFRNFAHRGEEFKRIVVEVNR
;
A
#
# COMPACT_ATOMS: atom_id res chain seq x y z
N LEU A 1 37.13 -8.28 -40.41
CA LEU A 1 38.58 -7.99 -40.41
C LEU A 1 38.78 -6.69 -39.66
N TRP A 2 38.85 -6.77 -38.33
CA TRP A 2 39.15 -5.64 -37.47
C TRP A 2 40.22 -6.14 -36.51
N GLU A 3 41.46 -5.70 -36.74
CA GLU A 3 42.60 -6.00 -35.91
C GLU A 3 42.60 -5.10 -34.67
N GLY A 4 42.74 -5.72 -33.51
CA GLY A 4 43.82 -5.39 -32.59
C GLY A 4 43.76 -4.05 -31.84
N GLY A 5 42.83 -3.93 -30.89
CA GLY A 5 42.97 -3.01 -29.76
C GLY A 5 42.96 -3.79 -28.45
N GLN A 6 44.15 -4.11 -27.90
CA GLN A 6 44.28 -4.65 -26.56
C GLN A 6 43.89 -3.57 -25.54
N GLY A 7 42.79 -3.77 -24.83
CA GLY A 7 42.39 -3.04 -23.64
C GLY A 7 41.98 -4.04 -22.57
N GLY A 8 42.72 -4.08 -21.47
CA GLY A 8 42.63 -5.12 -20.44
C GLY A 8 41.22 -5.30 -19.87
N ALA A 9 40.85 -6.55 -19.65
CA ALA A 9 39.68 -6.94 -18.88
C ALA A 9 39.86 -6.48 -17.43
N GLY A 10 39.36 -5.28 -17.11
CA GLY A 10 39.12 -4.87 -15.74
C GLY A 10 37.88 -5.58 -15.23
N SER A 11 38.06 -6.53 -14.33
CA SER A 11 36.98 -7.15 -13.58
C SER A 11 36.13 -6.06 -12.90
N SER A 12 34.82 -6.05 -13.17
CA SER A 12 33.90 -5.22 -12.41
C SER A 12 33.86 -5.75 -10.97
N PRO A 13 34.17 -4.94 -9.94
CA PRO A 13 34.01 -5.41 -8.57
C PRO A 13 32.52 -5.40 -8.21
N SER A 14 32.04 -6.55 -7.73
CA SER A 14 30.74 -6.68 -7.08
C SER A 14 30.62 -5.69 -5.91
N PRO A 15 29.43 -5.16 -5.61
CA PRO A 15 29.22 -4.32 -4.43
C PRO A 15 29.56 -5.13 -3.18
N THR A 16 30.64 -4.74 -2.50
CA THR A 16 31.02 -5.34 -1.22
C THR A 16 30.10 -4.78 -0.13
N LEU A 17 29.20 -5.61 0.37
CA LEU A 17 28.64 -5.42 1.71
C LEU A 17 29.81 -5.47 2.70
N TRP A 18 29.97 -4.41 3.48
CA TRP A 18 31.01 -4.33 4.49
C TRP A 18 30.78 -5.38 5.59
N GLU A 19 31.70 -6.34 5.73
CA GLU A 19 31.76 -7.23 6.89
C GLU A 19 32.50 -6.52 8.03
N GLY A 20 31.83 -6.38 9.17
CA GLY A 20 32.23 -5.53 10.29
C GLY A 20 33.59 -5.85 10.91
N GLY A 21 34.42 -4.82 11.08
CA GLY A 21 35.58 -4.86 11.96
C GLY A 21 35.19 -4.71 13.43
N GLN A 22 35.66 -5.63 14.28
CA GLN A 22 35.49 -5.61 15.73
C GLN A 22 36.16 -4.38 16.36
N GLY A 23 35.39 -3.55 17.05
CA GLY A 23 35.92 -2.48 17.89
C GLY A 23 34.84 -1.59 18.52
N GLY A 24 34.64 -1.73 19.83
CA GLY A 24 33.99 -0.72 20.68
C GLY A 24 32.45 -0.75 20.74
N ALA A 25 31.91 -1.02 21.93
CA ALA A 25 30.48 -0.88 22.21
C ALA A 25 30.06 0.60 22.15
N GLY A 26 29.22 0.96 21.19
CA GLY A 26 28.57 2.28 21.12
C GLY A 26 28.08 2.63 19.71
N SER A 27 26.75 2.59 19.51
CA SER A 27 26.00 2.94 18.29
C SER A 27 26.23 2.08 17.04
N SER A 28 25.17 1.39 16.59
CA SER A 28 25.17 0.66 15.32
C SER A 28 25.42 1.63 14.15
N PRO A 29 26.35 1.33 13.22
CA PRO A 29 26.55 2.17 12.06
C PRO A 29 25.30 2.10 11.16
N SER A 30 24.78 3.27 10.81
CA SER A 30 23.68 3.43 9.85
C SER A 30 24.17 3.11 8.42
N PRO A 31 23.30 2.61 7.51
CA PRO A 31 23.71 2.33 6.15
C PRO A 31 23.96 3.63 5.38
N THR A 32 25.22 3.88 5.02
CA THR A 32 25.65 4.99 4.15
C THR A 32 25.98 4.44 2.77
N LEU A 33 25.24 4.84 1.73
CA LEU A 33 25.61 4.56 0.34
C LEU A 33 26.47 5.71 -0.19
N TRP A 34 27.67 5.39 -0.68
CA TRP A 34 28.59 6.35 -1.29
C TRP A 34 28.55 6.22 -2.81
N GLU A 35 28.20 7.27 -3.54
CA GLU A 35 28.45 7.33 -4.99
C GLU A 35 29.82 7.96 -5.27
N ARG A 36 30.59 7.31 -6.15
CA ARG A 36 31.92 7.76 -6.55
C ARG A 36 31.79 8.82 -7.64
N GLY A 37 31.98 10.09 -7.29
CA GLY A 37 32.18 11.16 -8.28
C GLY A 37 33.44 10.88 -9.12
N GLN A 38 33.42 11.21 -10.42
CA GLN A 38 34.63 11.24 -11.23
C GLN A 38 35.54 12.36 -10.73
N GLY A 39 36.48 12.02 -9.85
CA GLY A 39 37.40 12.95 -9.20
C GLY A 39 37.43 12.67 -7.70
N GLY A 40 38.58 12.24 -7.19
CA GLY A 40 38.77 11.88 -5.79
C GLY A 40 38.26 12.98 -4.84
N GLU A 41 37.62 12.54 -3.76
CA GLU A 41 36.77 13.32 -2.83
C GLU A 41 35.33 13.54 -3.33
N GLY A 42 34.57 12.44 -3.42
CA GLY A 42 33.13 12.50 -3.64
C GLY A 42 32.42 13.15 -2.45
N LYS A 43 31.89 14.37 -2.64
CA LYS A 43 30.85 14.91 -1.76
C LYS A 43 29.59 14.05 -1.95
N PRO A 44 28.94 13.58 -0.87
CA PRO A 44 27.69 12.85 -1.01
C PRO A 44 26.65 13.73 -1.70
N SER A 45 26.11 13.28 -2.83
CA SER A 45 25.04 13.95 -3.56
C SER A 45 23.68 13.74 -2.89
N VAL A 46 23.49 12.59 -2.22
CA VAL A 46 22.31 12.22 -1.43
C VAL A 46 22.74 11.30 -0.29
N ILE A 47 22.27 11.54 0.94
CA ILE A 47 22.43 10.64 2.10
C ILE A 47 21.04 10.19 2.54
N PHE A 48 20.86 8.87 2.68
CA PHE A 48 19.61 8.23 3.08
C PHE A 48 19.73 7.69 4.51
N PHE A 49 18.68 7.85 5.29
CA PHE A 49 18.60 7.26 6.63
C PHE A 49 17.34 6.41 6.81
N THR A 50 17.44 5.50 7.78
CA THR A 50 16.48 4.42 8.04
C THR A 50 15.11 4.92 8.48
N THR A 51 14.12 4.01 8.60
CA THR A 51 12.80 4.37 9.16
C THR A 51 12.86 4.89 10.61
N ALA A 52 13.95 4.66 11.35
CA ALA A 52 14.15 5.22 12.70
C ALA A 52 14.56 6.70 12.68
N HIS A 53 15.19 7.15 11.59
CA HIS A 53 15.62 8.52 11.37
C HIS A 53 15.36 8.87 9.90
N PRO A 54 14.14 9.23 9.50
CA PRO A 54 13.76 9.31 8.09
C PRO A 54 14.24 10.61 7.44
N ILE A 55 15.56 10.79 7.40
CA ILE A 55 16.24 11.98 6.91
C ILE A 55 16.70 11.75 5.46
N VAL A 56 16.51 12.77 4.63
CA VAL A 56 16.98 12.81 3.24
C VAL A 56 17.86 14.04 3.06
N LEU A 57 19.10 13.83 2.61
CA LEU A 57 20.02 14.92 2.29
C LEU A 57 19.89 15.26 0.80
N LEU A 58 19.52 16.50 0.51
CA LEU A 58 19.39 17.06 -0.83
C LEU A 58 20.52 18.05 -1.10
N LYS A 59 20.68 18.47 -2.36
CA LYS A 59 21.73 19.44 -2.76
C LYS A 59 21.59 20.78 -2.04
N ASP A 60 20.37 21.18 -1.74
CA ASP A 60 19.99 22.47 -1.14
C ASP A 60 19.69 22.39 0.37
N GLY A 61 19.77 21.21 0.99
CA GLY A 61 19.61 21.08 2.44
C GLY A 61 19.21 19.69 2.93
N ILE A 62 18.77 19.62 4.17
CA ILE A 62 18.33 18.39 4.84
C ILE A 62 16.82 18.42 5.00
N LEU A 63 16.15 17.32 4.66
CA LEU A 63 14.73 17.11 4.91
C LEU A 63 14.54 15.98 5.92
N ASP A 64 14.08 16.29 7.12
CA ASP A 64 13.60 15.29 8.07
C ASP A 64 12.12 15.01 7.82
N LEU A 65 11.80 13.83 7.29
CA LEU A 65 10.42 13.44 7.02
C LEU A 65 9.59 13.25 8.31
N ALA A 66 10.21 13.09 9.48
CA ALA A 66 9.48 13.05 10.75
C ALA A 66 8.83 14.41 11.07
N GLU A 67 9.38 15.50 10.53
CA GLU A 67 8.86 16.87 10.71
C GLU A 67 7.98 17.34 9.53
N VAL A 68 7.79 16.51 8.51
CA VAL A 68 6.96 16.85 7.35
C VAL A 68 5.54 16.32 7.57
N PRO A 69 4.51 17.18 7.51
CA PRO A 69 3.14 16.72 7.52
C PRO A 69 2.88 15.79 6.33
N MET A 70 2.48 14.56 6.59
CA MET A 70 2.22 13.54 5.56
C MET A 70 0.87 12.86 5.83
N PRO A 71 -0.25 13.59 5.76
CA PRO A 71 -1.56 13.08 6.20
C PRO A 71 -2.00 11.83 5.42
N ALA A 72 -1.61 11.69 4.15
CA ALA A 72 -1.97 10.54 3.31
C ALA A 72 -0.96 9.37 3.36
N LEU A 73 0.18 9.51 4.04
CA LEU A 73 1.24 8.49 4.09
C LEU A 73 1.48 8.02 5.53
N GLN A 74 0.43 7.55 6.18
CA GLN A 74 0.49 7.06 7.55
C GLN A 74 1.00 5.61 7.62
N GLY A 75 1.80 5.28 8.65
CA GLY A 75 2.29 3.93 8.92
C GLY A 75 3.67 3.62 8.32
N LYS A 76 4.32 2.55 8.83
CA LYS A 76 5.73 2.21 8.54
C LYS A 76 6.02 2.00 7.05
N HIS A 77 5.20 1.25 6.34
CA HIS A 77 5.38 0.98 4.92
C HIS A 77 5.25 2.25 4.06
N ASN A 78 4.40 3.20 4.47
CA ASN A 78 4.25 4.47 3.76
C ASN A 78 5.42 5.41 4.02
N LEU A 79 6.04 5.34 5.20
CA LEU A 79 7.30 6.04 5.47
C LEU A 79 8.43 5.49 4.58
N GLU A 80 8.50 4.18 4.39
CA GLU A 80 9.46 3.56 3.44
C GLU A 80 9.20 4.02 2.00
N ASN A 81 7.94 4.10 1.57
CA ASN A 81 7.58 4.64 0.26
C ASN A 81 7.93 6.14 0.12
N ALA A 82 7.69 6.93 1.17
CA ALA A 82 8.03 8.35 1.20
C ALA A 82 9.54 8.56 1.09
N LEU A 83 10.31 7.78 1.85
CA LEU A 83 11.77 7.76 1.80
C LEU A 83 12.29 7.40 0.40
N ALA A 84 11.73 6.36 -0.23
CA ALA A 84 12.09 5.97 -1.59
C ALA A 84 11.74 7.06 -2.62
N ALA A 85 10.56 7.69 -2.51
CA ALA A 85 10.15 8.78 -3.39
C ALA A 85 11.04 10.02 -3.23
N ALA A 86 11.36 10.39 -1.99
CA ALA A 86 12.25 11.50 -1.68
C ALA A 86 13.67 11.27 -2.21
N TYR A 87 14.18 10.04 -2.10
CA TYR A 87 15.47 9.65 -2.65
C TYR A 87 15.53 9.83 -4.17
N VAL A 88 14.53 9.31 -4.89
CA VAL A 88 14.44 9.47 -6.35
C VAL A 88 14.31 10.94 -6.72
N ALA A 89 13.50 11.72 -6.01
CA ALA A 89 13.35 13.15 -6.25
C ALA A 89 14.67 13.91 -6.04
N ALA A 90 15.46 13.54 -5.02
CA ALA A 90 16.77 14.14 -4.77
C ALA A 90 17.78 13.86 -5.90
N ILE A 91 17.81 12.64 -6.44
CA ILE A 91 18.64 12.28 -7.62
C ILE A 91 18.25 13.15 -8.82
N LEU A 92 16.96 13.37 -9.03
CA LEU A 92 16.42 14.20 -10.11
C LEU A 92 16.59 15.71 -9.88
N GLY A 93 17.18 16.13 -8.75
CA GLY A 93 17.46 17.52 -8.43
C GLY A 93 16.28 18.29 -7.82
N GLY A 94 15.32 17.60 -7.20
CA GLY A 94 14.27 18.22 -6.42
C GLY A 94 14.82 18.99 -5.22
N ALA A 95 14.19 20.11 -4.88
CA ALA A 95 14.55 20.97 -3.75
C ALA A 95 13.82 20.55 -2.45
N VAL A 96 14.40 20.83 -1.29
CA VAL A 96 13.82 20.52 0.04
C VAL A 96 12.37 21.01 0.16
N GLN A 97 12.10 22.25 -0.25
CA GLN A 97 10.76 22.83 -0.15
C GLN A 97 9.76 22.15 -1.10
N GLN A 98 10.19 21.78 -2.30
CA GLN A 98 9.32 21.10 -3.27
C GLN A 98 8.89 19.72 -2.75
N LEU A 99 9.81 18.97 -2.14
CA LEU A 99 9.47 17.68 -1.52
C LEU A 99 8.53 17.89 -0.32
N ARG A 100 8.80 18.88 0.54
CA ARG A 100 7.94 19.20 1.69
C ARG A 100 6.51 19.51 1.25
N ASP A 101 6.34 20.36 0.24
CA ASP A 101 5.04 20.73 -0.29
C ASP A 101 4.34 19.54 -0.97
N ALA A 102 5.08 18.73 -1.72
CA ALA A 102 4.55 17.52 -2.35
C ALA A 102 4.03 16.52 -1.32
N PHE A 103 4.79 16.26 -0.25
CA PHE A 103 4.37 15.38 0.84
C PHE A 103 3.18 15.91 1.63
N ALA A 104 3.16 17.22 1.92
CA ALA A 104 2.05 17.86 2.62
C ALA A 104 0.74 17.88 1.82
N THR A 105 0.83 17.98 0.50
CA THR A 105 -0.33 18.08 -0.40
C THR A 105 -0.74 16.76 -1.05
N PHE A 106 0.09 15.72 -0.92
CA PHE A 106 -0.22 14.38 -1.45
C PHE A 106 -1.50 13.84 -0.78
N LYS A 107 -2.48 13.50 -1.61
CA LYS A 107 -3.81 13.04 -1.15
C LYS A 107 -3.93 11.52 -1.05
N GLY A 108 -2.84 10.80 -1.28
CA GLY A 108 -2.89 9.34 -1.42
C GLY A 108 -3.16 8.94 -2.87
N VAL A 109 -3.11 7.62 -3.10
CA VAL A 109 -3.48 7.04 -4.39
C VAL A 109 -4.96 6.68 -4.33
N PRO A 110 -5.80 7.19 -5.25
CA PRO A 110 -7.21 6.78 -5.32
C PRO A 110 -7.34 5.26 -5.35
N HIS A 111 -8.38 4.72 -4.70
CA HIS A 111 -8.66 3.29 -4.63
C HIS A 111 -7.63 2.42 -3.88
N ARG A 112 -6.68 3.03 -3.15
CA ARG A 112 -5.70 2.34 -2.30
C ARG A 112 -5.86 2.79 -0.85
N MET A 113 -6.62 2.03 -0.06
CA MET A 113 -6.98 2.38 1.33
C MET A 113 -7.51 3.83 1.45
N GLU A 114 -8.24 4.30 0.43
CA GLU A 114 -8.74 5.67 0.32
C GLU A 114 -9.92 5.87 1.27
N PHE A 115 -9.80 6.80 2.22
CA PHE A 115 -10.90 7.19 3.09
C PHE A 115 -11.96 7.96 2.29
N VAL A 116 -13.18 7.41 2.24
CA VAL A 116 -14.29 8.00 1.48
C VAL A 116 -15.09 8.99 2.32
N GLY A 117 -15.27 8.66 3.61
CA GLY A 117 -16.03 9.48 4.55
C GLY A 117 -16.51 8.69 5.76
N GLU A 118 -17.18 9.39 6.66
CA GLU A 118 -17.75 8.82 7.88
C GLU A 118 -19.19 9.30 8.06
N TRP A 119 -20.10 8.37 8.32
CA TRP A 119 -21.52 8.65 8.57
C TRP A 119 -22.00 7.84 9.77
N ALA A 120 -22.70 8.50 10.69
CA ALA A 120 -23.18 7.88 11.93
C ALA A 120 -22.09 7.09 12.71
N GLY A 121 -20.84 7.56 12.67
CA GLY A 121 -19.69 6.92 13.29
C GLY A 121 -19.11 5.73 12.52
N VAL A 122 -19.57 5.45 11.29
CA VAL A 122 -19.08 4.35 10.43
C VAL A 122 -18.15 4.91 9.36
N ARG A 123 -16.92 4.41 9.32
CA ARG A 123 -15.91 4.82 8.33
C ARG A 123 -16.02 3.99 7.06
N TYR A 124 -15.93 4.61 5.89
CA TYR A 124 -15.94 3.93 4.60
C TYR A 124 -14.58 4.04 3.93
N ILE A 125 -13.99 2.90 3.56
CA ILE A 125 -12.66 2.82 2.92
C ILE A 125 -12.78 2.15 1.55
N ASN A 126 -12.27 2.84 0.52
CA ASN A 126 -12.16 2.34 -0.84
C ASN A 126 -10.77 1.75 -1.07
N ASN A 127 -10.70 0.43 -1.23
CA ASN A 127 -9.48 -0.26 -1.59
C ASN A 127 -9.69 -1.17 -2.81
N SER A 128 -10.37 -0.65 -3.84
CA SER A 128 -10.70 -1.40 -5.06
C SER A 128 -9.47 -1.95 -5.81
N MET A 129 -8.26 -1.40 -5.59
CA MET A 129 -6.99 -1.96 -6.08
C MET A 129 -6.60 -3.30 -5.45
N CYS A 130 -7.27 -3.73 -4.38
CA CYS A 130 -7.14 -5.06 -3.81
C CYS A 130 -7.74 -6.12 -4.75
N THR A 131 -6.95 -6.59 -5.71
CA THR A 131 -7.40 -7.52 -6.76
C THR A 131 -6.86 -8.95 -6.62
N ASN A 132 -6.20 -9.27 -5.50
CA ASN A 132 -5.67 -10.61 -5.21
C ASN A 132 -5.68 -10.90 -3.69
N ALA A 133 -5.44 -12.16 -3.32
CA ALA A 133 -5.52 -12.64 -1.93
C ALA A 133 -4.46 -12.04 -0.99
N ASP A 134 -3.22 -11.86 -1.45
CA ASP A 134 -2.14 -11.29 -0.60
C ASP A 134 -2.40 -9.80 -0.30
N ALA A 135 -2.88 -9.06 -1.30
CA ALA A 135 -3.33 -7.69 -1.13
C ALA A 135 -4.52 -7.62 -0.17
N LEU A 136 -5.44 -8.59 -0.21
CA LEU A 136 -6.56 -8.68 0.73
C LEU A 136 -6.07 -8.83 2.16
N GLU A 137 -5.19 -9.80 2.43
CA GLU A 137 -4.63 -10.03 3.76
C GLU A 137 -3.96 -8.76 4.30
N SER A 138 -3.08 -8.14 3.50
CA SER A 138 -2.38 -6.90 3.89
C SER A 138 -3.37 -5.76 4.19
N SER A 139 -4.43 -5.65 3.39
CA SER A 139 -5.44 -4.61 3.54
C SER A 139 -6.27 -4.83 4.80
N LEU A 140 -6.67 -6.06 5.08
CA LEU A 140 -7.46 -6.41 6.26
C LEU A 140 -6.65 -6.24 7.55
N GLN A 141 -5.34 -6.51 7.55
CA GLN A 141 -4.47 -6.21 8.68
C GLN A 141 -4.38 -4.71 8.96
N ALA A 142 -4.31 -3.88 7.91
CA ALA A 142 -4.23 -2.43 8.03
C ALA A 142 -5.60 -1.76 8.33
N THR A 143 -6.70 -2.47 8.17
CA THR A 143 -8.05 -1.91 8.32
C THR A 143 -8.43 -1.76 9.79
N PRO A 144 -8.89 -0.57 10.24
CA PRO A 144 -9.38 -0.39 11.60
C PRO A 144 -10.54 -1.34 11.93
N LYS A 145 -10.43 -2.04 13.07
CA LYS A 145 -11.40 -3.04 13.54
C LYS A 145 -12.43 -2.43 14.50
N PRO A 146 -13.65 -2.97 14.58
CA PRO A 146 -14.21 -4.05 13.76
C PRO A 146 -14.47 -3.58 12.33
N CYS A 147 -14.43 -4.50 11.35
CA CYS A 147 -14.71 -4.15 9.96
C CYS A 147 -15.68 -5.10 9.26
N LEU A 148 -16.56 -4.53 8.44
CA LEU A 148 -17.36 -5.21 7.45
C LEU A 148 -16.63 -5.13 6.10
N VAL A 149 -16.50 -6.26 5.42
CA VAL A 149 -15.69 -6.36 4.20
C VAL A 149 -16.58 -6.66 3.01
N ILE A 150 -16.52 -5.81 1.98
CA ILE A 150 -17.10 -6.10 0.67
C ILE A 150 -16.02 -6.76 -0.19
N ALA A 151 -16.22 -8.03 -0.52
CA ALA A 151 -15.27 -8.90 -1.22
C ALA A 151 -15.92 -9.61 -2.42
N GLY A 152 -15.11 -10.08 -3.37
CA GLY A 152 -15.57 -10.85 -4.52
C GLY A 152 -15.36 -10.17 -5.88
N GLY A 153 -15.80 -10.86 -6.94
CA GLY A 153 -15.47 -10.58 -8.34
C GLY A 153 -15.00 -11.84 -9.04
N VAL A 154 -13.92 -11.74 -9.81
CA VAL A 154 -13.28 -12.86 -10.52
C VAL A 154 -11.94 -13.23 -9.88
N ASP A 155 -11.88 -14.41 -9.26
CA ASP A 155 -10.64 -15.05 -8.83
C ASP A 155 -9.91 -15.63 -10.04
N LYS A 156 -8.68 -15.17 -10.25
CA LYS A 156 -7.84 -15.57 -11.40
C LYS A 156 -6.81 -16.64 -11.04
N ASN A 157 -6.56 -16.86 -9.75
CA ASN A 157 -5.39 -17.57 -9.26
C ASN A 157 -5.78 -18.76 -8.37
N ASP A 158 -7.03 -19.23 -8.46
CA ASP A 158 -7.59 -20.31 -7.62
C ASP A 158 -7.32 -20.07 -6.12
N SER A 159 -7.41 -18.81 -5.70
CA SER A 159 -7.05 -18.33 -4.36
C SER A 159 -8.26 -18.26 -3.42
N THR A 160 -9.40 -18.81 -3.83
CA THR A 160 -10.68 -18.73 -3.09
C THR A 160 -10.56 -19.19 -1.64
N HIS A 161 -9.78 -20.24 -1.37
CA HIS A 161 -9.52 -20.70 0.00
C HIS A 161 -8.73 -19.67 0.81
N GLN A 162 -7.64 -19.13 0.26
CA GLN A 162 -6.80 -18.12 0.90
C GLN A 162 -7.59 -16.83 1.19
N ILE A 163 -8.45 -16.42 0.25
CA ILE A 163 -9.37 -15.28 0.42
C ILE A 163 -10.30 -15.54 1.60
N ALA A 164 -10.94 -16.71 1.66
CA ALA A 164 -11.85 -17.08 2.74
C ALA A 164 -11.14 -17.12 4.11
N GLU A 165 -9.93 -17.67 4.19
CA GLU A 165 -9.15 -17.66 5.44
C GLU A 165 -8.84 -16.25 5.93
N SER A 166 -8.43 -15.36 5.02
CA SER A 166 -8.15 -13.96 5.36
C SER A 166 -9.39 -13.25 5.89
N LEU A 167 -10.52 -13.42 5.20
CA LEU A 167 -11.81 -12.86 5.60
C LEU A 167 -12.25 -13.40 6.96
N ALA A 168 -12.17 -14.72 7.19
CA ALA A 168 -12.59 -15.35 8.43
C ALA A 168 -11.76 -14.90 9.64
N ARG A 169 -10.46 -14.63 9.46
CA ARG A 169 -9.59 -14.11 10.53
C ARG A 169 -9.90 -12.67 10.91
N HIS A 170 -10.27 -11.84 9.94
CA HIS A 170 -10.18 -10.39 10.08
C HIS A 170 -11.51 -9.64 10.02
N ALA A 171 -12.54 -10.22 9.40
CA ALA A 171 -13.82 -9.56 9.16
C ALA A 171 -14.84 -9.87 10.25
N ARG A 172 -15.53 -8.85 10.74
CA ARG A 172 -16.70 -9.01 11.61
C ARG A 172 -17.92 -9.48 10.83
N PHE A 173 -18.04 -9.05 9.57
CA PHE A 173 -19.06 -9.51 8.63
C PHE A 173 -18.53 -9.40 7.19
N VAL A 174 -18.93 -10.31 6.31
CA VAL A 174 -18.51 -10.32 4.90
C VAL A 174 -19.70 -10.17 3.96
N LEU A 175 -19.59 -9.26 2.99
CA LEU A 175 -20.57 -9.03 1.94
C LEU A 175 -19.93 -9.43 0.61
N LEU A 176 -20.42 -10.52 0.03
CA LEU A 176 -19.85 -11.10 -1.17
C LEU A 176 -20.57 -10.60 -2.42
N ILE A 177 -19.82 -10.25 -3.44
CA ILE A 177 -20.30 -9.77 -4.74
C ILE A 177 -19.67 -10.55 -5.88
N GLY A 178 -20.24 -10.38 -7.07
CA GLY A 178 -19.64 -10.86 -8.31
C GLY A 178 -19.69 -12.37 -8.50
N ARG A 179 -19.03 -12.82 -9.57
CA ARG A 179 -19.09 -14.19 -10.09
C ARG A 179 -18.66 -15.24 -9.06
N ASP A 180 -17.51 -15.03 -8.42
CA ASP A 180 -16.91 -16.04 -7.55
C ASP A 180 -17.28 -15.83 -6.07
N GLY A 181 -18.17 -14.88 -5.77
CA GLY A 181 -18.63 -14.59 -4.40
C GLY A 181 -19.28 -15.79 -3.70
N GLN A 182 -20.09 -16.59 -4.39
CA GLN A 182 -20.69 -17.79 -3.78
C GLN A 182 -19.65 -18.88 -3.47
N ALA A 183 -18.61 -19.01 -4.30
CA ALA A 183 -17.52 -19.96 -4.06
C ALA A 183 -16.73 -19.57 -2.80
N ILE A 184 -16.46 -18.28 -2.62
CA ILE A 184 -15.86 -17.72 -1.40
C ILE A 184 -16.76 -17.98 -0.18
N GLY A 185 -18.07 -17.75 -0.29
CA GLY A 185 -19.02 -18.03 0.79
C GLY A 185 -19.05 -19.51 1.19
N SER A 186 -18.99 -20.40 0.21
CA SER A 186 -18.88 -21.85 0.44
C SER A 186 -17.57 -22.22 1.14
N ALA A 187 -16.46 -21.55 0.82
CA ALA A 187 -15.20 -21.73 1.52
C ALA A 187 -15.24 -21.20 2.96
N LEU A 188 -15.87 -20.05 3.21
CA LEU A 188 -16.10 -19.51 4.56
C LEU A 188 -16.90 -20.50 5.43
N ASN A 189 -17.95 -21.10 4.88
CA ASN A 189 -18.73 -22.13 5.58
C ASN A 189 -17.88 -23.34 6.00
N ARG A 190 -16.95 -23.79 5.14
CA ARG A 190 -16.04 -24.90 5.47
C ARG A 190 -15.07 -24.55 6.60
N LEU A 191 -14.76 -23.26 6.78
CA LEU A 191 -13.97 -22.75 7.90
C LEU A 191 -14.81 -22.50 9.17
N GLY A 192 -16.12 -22.75 9.13
CA GLY A 192 -17.03 -22.46 10.25
C GLY A 192 -17.40 -20.98 10.41
N TYR A 193 -17.05 -20.13 9.45
CA TYR A 193 -17.39 -18.71 9.45
C TYR A 193 -18.76 -18.50 8.81
N THR A 194 -19.75 -18.09 9.60
CA THR A 194 -21.15 -17.95 9.17
C THR A 194 -21.63 -16.51 9.04
N SER A 195 -20.81 -15.53 9.42
CA SER A 195 -21.14 -14.09 9.38
C SER A 195 -20.92 -13.48 7.99
N TRP A 196 -21.60 -14.02 6.97
CA TRP A 196 -21.48 -13.52 5.60
C TRP A 196 -22.80 -13.54 4.84
N GLU A 197 -22.91 -12.73 3.79
CA GLU A 197 -24.07 -12.64 2.91
C GLU A 197 -23.62 -12.49 1.45
N TYR A 198 -24.22 -13.23 0.52
CA TYR A 198 -24.05 -12.98 -0.92
C TYR A 198 -25.05 -11.92 -1.37
N THR A 199 -24.53 -10.80 -1.85
CA THR A 199 -25.30 -9.60 -2.23
C THR A 199 -25.35 -9.35 -3.73
N GLU A 200 -24.65 -10.19 -4.50
CA GLU A 200 -24.54 -10.14 -5.96
C GLU A 200 -23.83 -8.89 -6.48
N THR A 201 -24.34 -7.68 -6.21
CA THR A 201 -23.85 -6.41 -6.71
C THR A 201 -23.23 -5.54 -5.63
N LEU A 202 -22.32 -4.65 -6.03
CA LEU A 202 -21.69 -3.67 -5.13
C LEU A 202 -22.72 -2.74 -4.47
N GLU A 203 -23.77 -2.36 -5.20
CA GLU A 203 -24.82 -1.47 -4.68
C GLU A 203 -25.61 -2.12 -3.54
N ASN A 204 -26.00 -3.39 -3.72
CA ASN A 204 -26.62 -4.18 -2.68
C ASN A 204 -25.67 -4.34 -1.49
N ALA A 205 -24.40 -4.67 -1.73
CA ALA A 205 -23.40 -4.80 -0.67
C ALA A 205 -23.29 -3.53 0.19
N VAL A 206 -23.21 -2.34 -0.42
CA VAL A 206 -23.11 -1.07 0.34
C VAL A 206 -24.38 -0.79 1.15
N ARG A 207 -25.57 -1.03 0.58
CA ARG A 207 -26.84 -0.88 1.32
C ARG A 207 -26.91 -1.82 2.52
N ARG A 208 -26.53 -3.09 2.33
CA ARG A 208 -26.49 -4.09 3.40
C ARG A 208 -25.42 -3.74 4.44
N ALA A 209 -24.26 -3.26 4.02
CA ALA A 209 -23.23 -2.76 4.93
C ALA A 209 -23.75 -1.64 5.84
N ARG A 210 -24.45 -0.65 5.28
CA ARG A 210 -25.09 0.43 6.07
C ARG A 210 -26.06 -0.13 7.11
N ALA A 211 -26.86 -1.13 6.75
CA ALA A 211 -27.83 -1.73 7.67
C ALA A 211 -27.18 -2.55 8.81
N HIS A 212 -26.00 -3.15 8.56
CA HIS A 212 -25.31 -4.02 9.52
C HIS A 212 -24.24 -3.31 10.37
N ALA A 213 -23.68 -2.22 9.87
CA ALA A 213 -22.58 -1.49 10.50
C ALA A 213 -23.05 -0.71 11.73
N LYS A 214 -22.18 -0.63 12.73
CA LYS A 214 -22.39 0.11 13.98
C LYS A 214 -21.36 1.22 14.11
N ALA A 215 -21.71 2.28 14.86
CA ALA A 215 -20.79 3.35 15.17
C ALA A 215 -19.46 2.80 15.75
N GLY A 216 -18.33 3.32 15.26
CA GLY A 216 -16.98 2.85 15.54
C GLY A 216 -16.43 1.82 14.54
N GLU A 217 -17.30 1.16 13.76
CA GLU A 217 -16.89 0.16 12.77
C GLU A 217 -16.44 0.77 11.44
N THR A 218 -15.78 -0.05 10.62
CA THR A 218 -15.32 0.31 9.29
C THR A 218 -16.00 -0.57 8.23
N VAL A 219 -16.51 0.03 7.16
CA VAL A 219 -16.89 -0.67 5.93
C VAL A 219 -15.78 -0.49 4.92
N ILE A 220 -15.18 -1.59 4.45
CA ILE A 220 -14.11 -1.55 3.46
C ILE A 220 -14.50 -2.31 2.20
N LEU A 221 -14.29 -1.70 1.03
CA LEU A 221 -14.21 -2.41 -0.24
C LEU A 221 -12.79 -2.97 -0.41
N ALA A 222 -12.61 -4.27 -0.15
CA ALA A 222 -11.37 -5.00 -0.37
C ALA A 222 -11.70 -6.30 -1.14
N PRO A 223 -11.76 -6.24 -2.48
CA PRO A 223 -12.35 -7.31 -3.28
C PRO A 223 -11.62 -8.64 -3.22
N GLY A 224 -10.29 -8.64 -3.10
CA GLY A 224 -9.46 -9.85 -3.23
C GLY A 224 -9.49 -10.49 -4.63
N CYS A 225 -10.27 -9.91 -5.55
CA CYS A 225 -10.58 -10.45 -6.87
C CYS A 225 -10.56 -9.33 -7.93
N ALA A 226 -10.37 -9.74 -9.19
CA ALA A 226 -10.51 -8.86 -10.34
C ALA A 226 -11.97 -8.40 -10.53
N SER A 227 -12.17 -7.27 -11.22
CA SER A 227 -13.48 -6.59 -11.32
C SER A 227 -14.26 -6.87 -12.61
N PHE A 228 -13.71 -7.67 -13.52
CA PHE A 228 -14.11 -7.70 -14.94
C PHE A 228 -15.48 -8.35 -15.22
N ASP A 229 -16.07 -8.99 -14.22
CA ASP A 229 -17.43 -9.53 -14.29
C ASP A 229 -18.50 -8.45 -14.21
N GLN A 230 -18.26 -7.37 -13.46
CA GLN A 230 -19.25 -6.33 -13.18
C GLN A 230 -18.79 -4.92 -13.58
N PHE A 231 -17.49 -4.71 -13.82
CA PHE A 231 -16.91 -3.38 -14.04
C PHE A 231 -15.83 -3.39 -15.14
N ARG A 232 -15.67 -2.25 -15.81
CA ARG A 232 -14.62 -2.05 -16.84
C ARG A 232 -13.20 -2.30 -16.29
N ASN A 233 -12.94 -1.91 -15.05
CA ASN A 233 -11.68 -2.08 -14.34
C ASN A 233 -11.86 -1.74 -12.85
N PHE A 234 -10.79 -1.90 -12.05
CA PHE A 234 -10.82 -1.64 -10.62
C PHE A 234 -11.14 -0.16 -10.30
N ALA A 235 -10.72 0.79 -11.14
CA ALA A 235 -10.98 2.21 -10.93
C ALA A 235 -12.47 2.51 -11.09
N HIS A 236 -13.11 1.96 -12.14
CA HIS A 236 -14.57 2.04 -12.32
C HIS A 236 -15.33 1.49 -11.11
N ARG A 237 -14.92 0.33 -10.58
CA ARG A 237 -15.50 -0.25 -9.35
C ARG A 237 -15.30 0.66 -8.13
N GLY A 238 -14.12 1.26 -8.00
CA GLY A 238 -13.79 2.15 -6.88
C GLY A 238 -14.51 3.49 -6.94
N GLU A 239 -14.72 4.05 -8.13
CA GLU A 239 -15.56 5.25 -8.33
C GLU A 239 -17.03 4.95 -8.04
N GLU A 240 -17.52 3.80 -8.49
CA GLU A 240 -18.89 3.38 -8.23
C GLU A 240 -19.14 3.14 -6.73
N PHE A 241 -18.18 2.56 -6.01
CA PHE A 241 -18.24 2.46 -4.55
C PHE A 241 -18.38 3.82 -3.88
N LYS A 242 -17.55 4.80 -4.24
CA LYS A 242 -17.62 6.16 -3.68
C LYS A 242 -18.97 6.80 -3.94
N ARG A 243 -19.47 6.69 -5.18
CA ARG A 243 -20.76 7.22 -5.61
C ARG A 243 -21.89 6.62 -4.76
N ILE A 244 -21.95 5.29 -4.66
CA ILE A 244 -22.99 4.57 -3.92
C ILE A 244 -22.91 4.88 -2.42
N VAL A 245 -21.71 4.92 -1.82
CA VAL A 245 -21.55 5.25 -0.40
C VAL A 245 -22.12 6.62 -0.07
N VAL A 246 -21.86 7.63 -0.92
CA VAL A 246 -22.43 8.97 -0.74
C VAL A 246 -23.95 8.95 -0.92
N GLU A 247 -24.46 8.28 -1.94
CA GLU A 247 -25.91 8.20 -2.20
C GLU A 247 -26.66 7.50 -1.05
N VAL A 248 -26.12 6.36 -0.61
CA VAL A 248 -26.72 5.53 0.43
C VAL A 248 -26.59 6.17 1.80
N ASN A 249 -25.77 7.20 2.02
CA ASN A 249 -25.65 7.86 3.33
C ASN A 249 -26.09 9.34 3.35
N ARG A 250 -26.66 9.84 2.24
CA ARG A 250 -27.47 11.06 2.26
C ARG A 250 -28.79 10.81 3.01
#